data_AF-A0A1Q7PUT0-F1
#
_entry.id   AF-A0A1Q7PUT0-F1
#
_cell.length_a   1.000
_cell.length_b   1.000
_cell.length_c   1.000
_cell.angle_alpha   90.00
_cell.angle_beta   90.00
_cell.angle_gamma   90.00
#
_symmetry.space_group_name_H-M   'P 1'
#
loop_
_entity.id
_entity.type
_entity.pdbx_description
1 polymer ?
#
loop_
_entity_poly.entity_id
_entity_poly.type
_entity_poly.pdbx_seq_one_letter_code
_entity_poly.pdbx_strand_id
1 'polypeptide(L)'
;MPMVRWYDPLQLIRTGMEVAASTLFGRHSDFRLLEALAAPGVQFDDDWGNLRADESLWIDYVADVGDGWNSTYAIACALAQPALTLKDDQGNSHETKRGSILVFGGDEVYPAASRTEYKQRLVGPYETALRTTVPPHPSVYAIPGNHDWYDSLVSFTRLFCSRRWFAGWQVKQTRSYFAAKLPRGWWLIGTDVQLGSDLDQPQVEYFESVAEKMGPDDRVILCDAEPHWIYAQTYGQIDSDYNENNLAFLERKFGGKVAVFLAGDLHHYRRHEDPQGRQKITAGGGGAFLHPTHGPDVSTLANGFEFKKSFPDPKTSRSLARRNLLFPFLNSRFGAVTGVLYMLAAWSIMVNLPPSGLGQFREALSVAFKAALSSPVAAFWVVAVFLAFWLFTDTHSPRYRFVAGTVHGLAHLLAAFLIGWGATRFTVALGFPFGDTHQLLLSGAFILIAGWFVGSFVMGIYLLVSINVFGRHSEEAFSSLAIEDWKNFLR
;
A
#
# COMPACT_ATOMS: atom_id res chain seq x y z
N MET A 1 -14.24 -12.43 0.45
CA MET A 1 -13.98 -11.25 1.31
C MET A 1 -13.79 -10.03 0.43
N PRO A 2 -14.41 -8.88 0.74
CA PRO A 2 -14.16 -7.64 -0.01
C PRO A 2 -12.73 -7.12 0.24
N MET A 3 -12.28 -6.18 -0.59
CA MET A 3 -11.07 -5.38 -0.34
C MET A 3 -11.10 -4.73 1.05
N VAL A 4 -9.93 -4.47 1.64
CA VAL A 4 -9.84 -3.68 2.87
C VAL A 4 -10.41 -2.28 2.61
N ARG A 5 -11.24 -1.81 3.54
CA ARG A 5 -11.81 -0.48 3.50
C ARG A 5 -10.90 0.48 4.25
N TRP A 6 -9.84 0.93 3.60
CA TRP A 6 -8.80 1.78 4.20
C TRP A 6 -9.32 3.10 4.79
N TYR A 7 -10.46 3.61 4.31
CA TYR A 7 -11.12 4.81 4.85
C TYR A 7 -12.25 4.51 5.85
N ASP A 8 -12.43 3.25 6.26
CA ASP A 8 -13.31 2.94 7.39
C ASP A 8 -12.66 3.42 8.70
N PRO A 9 -13.31 4.29 9.49
CA PRO A 9 -12.74 4.82 10.73
C PRO A 9 -12.31 3.73 11.72
N LEU A 10 -13.06 2.63 11.83
CA LEU A 10 -12.71 1.53 12.73
C LEU A 10 -11.50 0.77 12.22
N GLN A 11 -11.37 0.63 10.89
CA GLN A 11 -10.19 0.01 10.28
C GLN A 11 -8.94 0.85 10.49
N LEU A 12 -9.03 2.17 10.27
CA LEU A 12 -7.93 3.11 10.52
C LEU A 12 -7.43 3.04 11.96
N ILE A 13 -8.35 3.04 12.94
CA ILE A 13 -8.00 2.91 14.36
C ILE A 13 -7.32 1.57 14.63
N ARG A 14 -7.86 0.47 14.10
CA ARG A 14 -7.30 -0.87 14.30
C ARG A 14 -5.88 -0.99 13.73
N THR A 15 -5.71 -0.63 12.46
CA THR A 15 -4.39 -0.64 11.81
C THR A 15 -3.42 0.27 12.54
N GLY A 16 -3.85 1.48 12.95
CA GLY A 16 -3.01 2.38 13.74
C GLY A 16 -2.52 1.78 15.06
N MET A 17 -3.38 1.03 15.77
CA MET A 17 -2.98 0.32 17.00
C MET A 17 -2.01 -0.84 16.70
N GLU A 18 -2.23 -1.60 15.62
CA GLU A 18 -1.35 -2.71 15.21
C GLU A 18 0.04 -2.20 14.80
N VAL A 19 0.10 -1.10 14.03
CA VAL A 19 1.36 -0.42 13.66
C VAL A 19 2.08 0.09 14.91
N ALA A 20 1.37 0.74 15.83
CA ALA A 20 1.97 1.25 17.06
C ALA A 20 2.53 0.12 17.93
N ALA A 21 1.77 -0.97 18.09
CA ALA A 21 2.22 -2.15 18.83
C ALA A 21 3.45 -2.78 18.15
N SER A 22 3.41 -3.00 16.84
CA SER A 22 4.53 -3.57 16.08
C SER A 22 5.78 -2.68 16.14
N THR A 23 5.64 -1.36 16.06
CA THR A 23 6.79 -0.44 16.20
C THR A 23 7.42 -0.51 17.60
N LEU A 24 6.60 -0.65 18.65
CA LEU A 24 7.08 -0.76 20.03
C LEU A 24 7.74 -2.12 20.31
N PHE A 25 7.15 -3.22 19.83
CA PHE A 25 7.65 -4.58 20.10
C PHE A 25 8.73 -5.04 19.11
N GLY A 26 8.63 -4.63 17.85
CA GLY A 26 9.57 -4.98 16.77
C GLY A 26 10.96 -4.39 16.98
N ARG A 27 11.08 -3.26 17.69
CA ARG A 27 12.37 -2.72 18.17
C ARG A 27 13.05 -3.58 19.24
N HIS A 28 12.33 -4.51 19.87
CA HIS A 28 12.82 -5.25 21.04
C HIS A 28 12.75 -6.79 20.89
N SER A 29 12.16 -7.30 19.81
CA SER A 29 11.98 -8.74 19.56
C SER A 29 12.36 -9.09 18.12
N ASP A 30 13.66 -9.16 17.81
CA ASP A 30 14.10 -9.60 16.49
C ASP A 30 14.00 -11.13 16.38
N PHE A 31 12.88 -11.60 15.82
CA PHE A 31 12.61 -13.02 15.61
C PHE A 31 13.62 -13.71 14.68
N ARG A 32 14.33 -12.95 13.83
CA ARG A 32 15.36 -13.50 12.94
C ARG A 32 16.51 -14.13 13.73
N LEU A 33 16.83 -13.60 14.91
CA LEU A 33 17.81 -14.21 15.83
C LEU A 33 17.37 -15.60 16.31
N LEU A 34 16.07 -15.76 16.62
CA LEU A 34 15.52 -17.07 17.03
C LEU A 34 15.53 -18.06 15.85
N GLU A 35 15.19 -17.61 14.64
CA GLU A 35 15.28 -18.44 13.44
C GLU A 35 16.72 -18.87 13.15
N ALA A 36 17.68 -17.96 13.30
CA ALA A 36 19.11 -18.24 13.12
C ALA A 36 19.63 -19.29 14.13
N LEU A 37 19.17 -19.22 15.38
CA LEU A 37 19.48 -20.22 16.42
C LEU A 37 18.79 -21.57 16.18
N ALA A 38 17.57 -21.57 15.64
CA ALA A 38 16.79 -22.78 15.39
C ALA A 38 17.30 -23.60 14.19
N ALA A 39 17.93 -22.95 13.21
CA ALA A 39 18.51 -23.59 12.03
C ALA A 39 19.99 -23.25 11.86
N PRO A 40 20.89 -23.73 12.74
CA PRO A 40 22.31 -23.33 12.71
C PRO A 40 23.00 -23.77 11.41
N GLY A 41 23.68 -22.82 10.75
CA GLY A 41 24.41 -23.02 9.49
C GLY A 41 23.74 -22.43 8.24
N VAL A 42 24.54 -22.19 7.21
CA VAL A 42 24.08 -21.60 5.93
C VAL A 42 23.59 -22.71 5.01
N GLN A 43 22.27 -22.91 5.00
CA GLN A 43 21.58 -23.77 4.05
C GLN A 43 20.98 -22.92 2.93
N PHE A 44 21.37 -23.21 1.69
CA PHE A 44 20.74 -22.69 0.47
C PHE A 44 20.21 -23.88 -0.32
N ASP A 45 19.12 -23.70 -1.04
CA ASP A 45 18.51 -24.77 -1.84
C ASP A 45 19.37 -25.03 -3.09
N ASP A 46 19.87 -26.25 -3.26
CA ASP A 46 20.63 -26.70 -4.42
C ASP A 46 19.95 -27.85 -5.19
N ASP A 47 18.68 -28.13 -4.91
CA ASP A 47 17.89 -29.21 -5.52
C ASP A 47 17.69 -29.03 -7.04
N TRP A 48 17.99 -27.85 -7.59
CA TRP A 48 17.75 -27.50 -8.99
C TRP A 48 18.85 -27.95 -9.96
N GLY A 49 19.95 -28.54 -9.47
CA GLY A 49 21.11 -28.90 -10.28
C GLY A 49 20.89 -29.92 -11.42
N ASN A 50 19.76 -30.63 -11.43
CA ASN A 50 19.47 -31.74 -12.36
C ASN A 50 18.64 -31.35 -13.60
N LEU A 51 18.34 -30.07 -13.81
CA LEU A 51 17.65 -29.60 -15.02
C LEU A 51 18.50 -29.83 -16.27
N ARG A 52 17.90 -30.41 -17.32
CA ARG A 52 18.60 -30.66 -18.58
C ARG A 52 19.00 -29.34 -19.25
N ALA A 53 20.09 -29.37 -20.01
CA ALA A 53 20.65 -28.18 -20.64
C ALA A 53 19.68 -27.45 -21.58
N ASP A 54 18.79 -28.20 -22.25
CA ASP A 54 17.76 -27.74 -23.18
C ASP A 54 16.45 -27.32 -22.50
N GLU A 55 16.30 -27.55 -21.20
CA GLU A 55 15.07 -27.27 -20.47
C GLU A 55 15.05 -25.84 -19.89
N SER A 56 13.99 -25.09 -20.18
CA SER A 56 13.72 -23.77 -19.60
C SER A 56 13.19 -23.93 -18.17
N LEU A 57 13.76 -23.19 -17.21
CA LEU A 57 13.19 -23.05 -15.87
C LEU A 57 12.24 -21.84 -15.86
N TRP A 58 10.99 -22.05 -15.44
CA TRP A 58 9.97 -20.99 -15.31
C TRP A 58 9.83 -20.61 -13.84
N ILE A 59 9.78 -19.30 -13.56
CA ILE A 59 9.68 -18.76 -12.21
C ILE A 59 8.53 -17.77 -12.19
N ASP A 60 7.55 -18.04 -11.34
CA ASP A 60 6.47 -17.11 -11.07
C ASP A 60 6.85 -16.19 -9.90
N TYR A 61 6.59 -14.89 -10.01
CA TYR A 61 6.76 -13.92 -8.93
C TYR A 61 5.48 -13.09 -8.75
N VAL A 62 5.03 -12.94 -7.51
CA VAL A 62 3.85 -12.16 -7.14
C VAL A 62 4.09 -11.49 -5.78
N ALA A 63 3.66 -10.25 -5.61
CA ALA A 63 3.74 -9.54 -4.33
C ALA A 63 2.42 -8.80 -4.04
N ASP A 64 2.24 -8.38 -2.78
CA ASP A 64 1.12 -7.55 -2.32
C ASP A 64 -0.23 -8.23 -2.57
N VAL A 65 -0.42 -9.38 -1.93
CA VAL A 65 -1.63 -10.20 -2.03
C VAL A 65 -2.47 -10.06 -0.76
N GLY A 66 -3.72 -10.50 -0.80
CA GLY A 66 -4.53 -10.62 0.42
C GLY A 66 -5.29 -9.36 0.86
N ASP A 67 -5.28 -8.26 0.11
CA ASP A 67 -6.17 -7.11 0.37
C ASP A 67 -7.64 -7.42 0.10
N GLY A 68 -7.92 -8.17 -0.97
CA GLY A 68 -9.24 -8.67 -1.28
C GLY A 68 -9.22 -10.08 -1.83
N TRP A 69 -10.34 -10.79 -1.67
CA TRP A 69 -10.45 -12.16 -2.16
C TRP A 69 -10.43 -12.21 -3.69
N ASN A 70 -11.20 -11.38 -4.37
CA ASN A 70 -11.40 -11.48 -5.82
C ASN A 70 -10.10 -11.26 -6.59
N SER A 71 -9.38 -10.18 -6.28
CA SER A 71 -8.10 -9.82 -6.89
C SER A 71 -7.05 -10.91 -6.64
N THR A 72 -6.88 -11.31 -5.37
CA THR A 72 -5.93 -12.36 -4.98
C THR A 72 -6.26 -13.70 -5.63
N TYR A 73 -7.54 -14.07 -5.65
CA TYR A 73 -8.00 -15.32 -6.26
C TYR A 73 -7.81 -15.33 -7.78
N ALA A 74 -8.05 -14.20 -8.46
CA ALA A 74 -7.83 -14.09 -9.89
C ALA A 74 -6.36 -14.34 -10.25
N ILE A 75 -5.42 -13.76 -9.49
CA ILE A 75 -3.99 -14.01 -9.68
C ILE A 75 -3.63 -15.46 -9.34
N ALA A 76 -4.13 -16.00 -8.23
CA ALA A 76 -3.92 -17.40 -7.87
C ALA A 76 -4.42 -18.37 -8.96
N CYS A 77 -5.56 -18.08 -9.59
CA CYS A 77 -6.09 -18.87 -10.72
C CYS A 77 -5.18 -18.83 -11.95
N ALA A 78 -4.60 -17.66 -12.27
CA ALA A 78 -3.67 -17.52 -13.39
C ALA A 78 -2.36 -18.27 -13.12
N LEU A 79 -1.81 -18.11 -11.91
CA LEU A 79 -0.61 -18.82 -11.45
C LEU A 79 -0.81 -20.34 -11.46
N ALA A 80 -2.00 -20.81 -11.09
CA ALA A 80 -2.34 -22.23 -11.04
C ALA A 80 -2.34 -22.91 -12.42
N GLN A 81 -2.57 -22.18 -13.51
CA GLN A 81 -2.69 -22.78 -14.85
C GLN A 81 -1.37 -23.44 -15.28
N PRO A 82 -1.40 -24.71 -15.75
CA PRO A 82 -0.21 -25.40 -16.24
C PRO A 82 0.51 -24.67 -17.40
N ALA A 83 -0.25 -23.96 -18.21
CA ALA A 83 0.22 -23.11 -19.29
C ALA A 83 -0.72 -21.91 -19.45
N LEU A 84 -0.20 -20.80 -19.96
CA LEU A 84 -1.00 -19.64 -20.38
C LEU A 84 -0.58 -19.22 -21.78
N THR A 85 -1.56 -18.97 -22.64
CA THR A 85 -1.38 -18.30 -23.93
C THR A 85 -1.59 -16.80 -23.72
N LEU A 86 -0.50 -16.02 -23.76
CA LEU A 86 -0.51 -14.58 -23.55
C LEU A 86 -0.29 -13.84 -24.86
N LYS A 87 -0.85 -12.64 -25.00
CA LYS A 87 -0.61 -11.78 -26.17
C LYS A 87 0.28 -10.62 -25.80
N ASP A 88 1.27 -10.32 -26.62
CA ASP A 88 2.05 -9.09 -26.50
C ASP A 88 1.32 -7.87 -27.09
N ASP A 89 1.93 -6.69 -26.99
CA ASP A 89 1.36 -5.44 -27.49
C ASP A 89 1.21 -5.42 -29.03
N GLN A 90 1.91 -6.30 -29.74
CA GLN A 90 1.81 -6.48 -31.19
C GLN A 90 0.75 -7.51 -31.57
N GLY A 91 0.13 -8.18 -30.59
CA GLY A 91 -0.87 -9.21 -30.77
C GLY A 91 -0.30 -10.61 -31.03
N ASN A 92 1.01 -10.81 -30.93
CA ASN A 92 1.61 -12.13 -31.07
C ASN A 92 1.29 -12.98 -29.83
N SER A 93 0.95 -14.25 -30.05
CA SER A 93 0.69 -15.19 -28.97
C SER A 93 1.98 -15.85 -28.49
N HIS A 94 2.14 -15.91 -27.17
CA HIS A 94 3.27 -16.52 -26.45
C HIS A 94 2.73 -17.60 -25.52
N GLU A 95 3.23 -18.82 -25.68
CA GLU A 95 2.92 -19.94 -24.77
C GLU A 95 3.89 -19.90 -23.57
N THR A 96 3.33 -19.95 -22.37
CA THR A 96 4.10 -20.00 -21.12
C THR A 96 3.83 -21.30 -20.39
N LYS A 97 4.74 -21.71 -19.50
CA LYS A 97 4.52 -22.83 -18.58
C LYS A 97 4.41 -22.29 -17.16
N ARG A 98 3.64 -22.98 -16.31
CA ARG A 98 3.59 -22.68 -14.89
C ARG A 98 4.99 -22.68 -14.30
N GLY A 99 5.26 -21.72 -13.42
CA GLY A 99 6.51 -21.66 -12.68
C GLY A 99 6.77 -22.97 -11.94
N SER A 100 7.98 -23.51 -12.09
CA SER A 100 8.49 -24.55 -11.21
C SER A 100 8.78 -23.98 -9.81
N ILE A 101 9.00 -22.67 -9.75
CA ILE A 101 9.18 -21.88 -8.53
C ILE A 101 8.11 -20.79 -8.53
N LEU A 102 7.47 -20.58 -7.38
CA LEU A 102 6.66 -19.40 -7.07
C LEU A 102 7.37 -18.60 -5.98
N VAL A 103 7.51 -17.30 -6.15
CA VAL A 103 8.03 -16.38 -5.14
C VAL A 103 6.92 -15.42 -4.74
N PHE A 104 6.60 -15.39 -3.44
CA PHE A 104 5.89 -14.29 -2.82
C PHE A 104 6.89 -13.19 -2.45
N GLY A 105 6.67 -11.99 -2.95
CA GLY A 105 7.64 -10.90 -2.94
C GLY A 105 7.42 -9.84 -1.88
N GLY A 106 6.72 -10.13 -0.79
CA GLY A 106 6.32 -9.17 0.22
C GLY A 106 4.80 -8.98 0.31
N ASP A 107 4.36 -8.58 1.50
CA ASP A 107 2.98 -8.29 1.87
C ASP A 107 2.00 -9.37 1.45
N GLU A 108 2.09 -10.54 2.10
CA GLU A 108 1.20 -11.64 1.78
C GLU A 108 -0.19 -11.54 2.43
N VAL A 109 -0.43 -10.48 3.21
CA VAL A 109 -1.68 -10.26 3.93
C VAL A 109 -1.92 -8.79 4.23
N TYR A 110 -3.18 -8.37 4.13
CA TYR A 110 -3.65 -7.06 4.60
C TYR A 110 -4.88 -7.22 5.50
N PRO A 111 -5.20 -6.23 6.35
CA PRO A 111 -4.43 -5.01 6.63
C PRO A 111 -3.26 -5.26 7.59
N ALA A 112 -3.27 -6.39 8.30
CA ALA A 112 -2.20 -6.78 9.19
C ALA A 112 -2.16 -8.29 9.36
N ALA A 113 -0.97 -8.81 9.59
CA ALA A 113 -0.76 -10.22 9.83
C ALA A 113 -1.58 -10.73 11.02
N SER A 114 -2.23 -11.87 10.79
CA SER A 114 -2.64 -12.78 11.84
C SER A 114 -2.93 -14.14 11.21
N ARG A 115 -2.94 -15.19 12.03
CA ARG A 115 -3.28 -16.54 11.56
C ARG A 115 -4.62 -16.60 10.82
N THR A 116 -5.61 -15.82 11.27
CA THR A 116 -6.94 -15.79 10.67
C THR A 116 -6.91 -15.07 9.33
N GLU A 117 -6.27 -13.90 9.26
CA GLU A 117 -6.17 -13.12 8.03
C GLU A 117 -5.38 -13.89 6.95
N TYR A 118 -4.20 -14.47 7.28
CA TYR A 118 -3.46 -15.34 6.35
C TYR A 118 -4.31 -16.50 5.83
N LYS A 119 -5.07 -17.16 6.72
CA LYS A 119 -5.93 -18.28 6.31
C LYS A 119 -7.00 -17.82 5.32
N GLN A 120 -7.62 -16.67 5.57
CA GLN A 120 -8.78 -16.21 4.82
C GLN A 120 -8.41 -15.46 3.54
N ARG A 121 -7.28 -14.75 3.55
CA ARG A 121 -6.89 -13.80 2.50
C ARG A 121 -5.80 -14.31 1.58
N LEU A 122 -4.96 -15.23 2.05
CA LEU A 122 -3.91 -15.86 1.25
C LEU A 122 -4.19 -17.34 0.99
N VAL A 123 -4.24 -18.14 2.05
CA VAL A 123 -4.35 -19.60 1.94
C VAL A 123 -5.66 -20.00 1.28
N GLY A 124 -6.79 -19.40 1.69
CA GLY A 124 -8.11 -19.69 1.13
C GLY A 124 -8.17 -19.51 -0.40
N PRO A 125 -7.82 -18.34 -0.95
CA PRO A 125 -7.77 -18.14 -2.40
C PRO A 125 -6.85 -19.12 -3.12
N TYR A 126 -5.62 -19.32 -2.62
CA TYR A 126 -4.64 -20.18 -3.28
C TYR A 126 -5.02 -21.67 -3.22
N GLU A 127 -5.53 -22.17 -2.09
CA GLU A 127 -6.07 -23.54 -1.99
C GLU A 127 -7.30 -23.74 -2.89
N THR A 128 -8.11 -22.70 -3.08
CA THR A 128 -9.27 -22.76 -3.98
C THR A 128 -8.81 -22.81 -5.44
N ALA A 129 -7.74 -22.12 -5.80
CA ALA A 129 -7.19 -22.12 -7.17
C ALA A 129 -6.41 -23.39 -7.50
N LEU A 130 -5.56 -23.85 -6.57
CA LEU A 130 -4.73 -25.03 -6.73
C LEU A 130 -4.45 -25.68 -5.37
N ARG A 131 -5.28 -26.65 -4.98
CA ARG A 131 -5.13 -27.32 -3.69
C ARG A 131 -4.01 -28.34 -3.64
N THR A 132 -3.74 -29.02 -4.75
CA THR A 132 -2.74 -30.08 -4.85
C THR A 132 -2.16 -30.11 -6.26
N THR A 133 -0.94 -30.61 -6.37
CA THR A 133 -0.28 -30.89 -7.65
C THR A 133 0.13 -32.36 -7.68
N VAL A 134 0.49 -32.89 -8.86
CA VAL A 134 1.13 -34.20 -8.98
C VAL A 134 2.65 -34.03 -9.01
N PRO A 135 3.44 -35.00 -8.51
CA PRO A 135 4.89 -34.94 -8.61
C PRO A 135 5.39 -34.80 -10.06
N PRO A 136 6.48 -34.04 -10.32
CA PRO A 136 7.19 -33.20 -9.37
C PRO A 136 6.38 -31.95 -9.00
N HIS A 137 6.33 -31.64 -7.71
CA HIS A 137 5.58 -30.50 -7.20
C HIS A 137 6.39 -29.21 -7.38
N PRO A 138 5.76 -28.07 -7.75
CA PRO A 138 6.44 -26.79 -7.80
C PRO A 138 6.83 -26.33 -6.39
N SER A 139 7.90 -25.57 -6.28
CA SER A 139 8.37 -25.01 -5.00
C SER A 139 7.82 -23.61 -4.77
N VAL A 140 7.71 -23.20 -3.51
CA VAL A 140 7.37 -21.84 -3.14
C VAL A 140 8.39 -21.27 -2.16
N TYR A 141 8.69 -19.99 -2.39
CA TYR A 141 9.46 -19.11 -1.53
C TYR A 141 8.63 -17.85 -1.23
N ALA A 142 8.95 -17.18 -0.14
CA ALA A 142 8.32 -15.96 0.31
C ALA A 142 9.35 -15.08 1.03
N ILE A 143 9.19 -13.76 0.93
CA ILE A 143 9.89 -12.77 1.76
C ILE A 143 8.84 -11.87 2.41
N PRO A 144 8.98 -11.49 3.68
CA PRO A 144 7.97 -10.67 4.33
C PRO A 144 8.05 -9.20 3.91
N GLY A 145 6.89 -8.56 3.80
CA GLY A 145 6.74 -7.11 3.77
C GLY A 145 6.38 -6.54 5.14
N ASN A 146 6.13 -5.23 5.21
CA ASN A 146 5.79 -4.53 6.45
C ASN A 146 4.47 -5.05 7.05
N HIS A 147 3.48 -5.46 6.24
CA HIS A 147 2.21 -5.95 6.75
C HIS A 147 2.33 -7.36 7.38
N ASP A 148 3.28 -8.16 6.93
CA ASP A 148 3.61 -9.48 7.50
C ASP A 148 4.27 -9.35 8.88
N TRP A 149 4.97 -8.24 9.12
CA TRP A 149 5.66 -7.93 10.37
C TRP A 149 4.74 -7.40 11.49
N TYR A 150 3.48 -7.05 11.21
CA TYR A 150 2.58 -6.51 12.24
C TYR A 150 2.20 -7.51 13.34
N ASP A 151 2.38 -8.82 13.13
CA ASP A 151 2.30 -9.83 14.21
C ASP A 151 3.65 -10.36 14.69
N SER A 152 4.72 -9.60 14.43
CA SER A 152 6.11 -10.00 14.70
C SER A 152 6.51 -11.27 13.94
N LEU A 153 6.03 -11.41 12.69
CA LEU A 153 6.37 -12.48 11.75
C LEU A 153 5.88 -13.89 12.16
N VAL A 154 5.09 -14.00 13.22
CA VAL A 154 4.66 -15.30 13.78
C VAL A 154 3.85 -16.10 12.77
N SER A 155 2.92 -15.45 12.06
CA SER A 155 2.08 -16.16 11.08
C SER A 155 2.86 -16.53 9.82
N PHE A 156 3.75 -15.65 9.36
CA PHE A 156 4.66 -15.88 8.24
C PHE A 156 5.57 -17.08 8.50
N THR A 157 6.34 -17.08 9.60
CA THR A 157 7.26 -18.16 9.97
C THR A 157 6.55 -19.49 10.09
N ARG A 158 5.31 -19.49 10.61
CA ARG A 158 4.52 -20.72 10.70
C ARG A 158 4.11 -21.26 9.33
N LEU A 159 3.86 -20.40 8.35
CA LEU A 159 3.38 -20.79 7.03
C LEU A 159 4.53 -21.16 6.09
N PHE A 160 5.59 -20.35 6.05
CA PHE A 160 6.67 -20.46 5.07
C PHE A 160 7.99 -21.00 5.63
N CYS A 161 8.21 -20.99 6.95
CA CYS A 161 9.46 -21.54 7.52
C CYS A 161 9.26 -22.89 8.23
N SER A 162 8.11 -23.08 8.86
CA SER A 162 7.83 -24.26 9.71
C SER A 162 7.10 -25.39 8.99
N ARG A 163 6.39 -25.09 7.89
CA ARG A 163 5.64 -26.06 7.10
C ARG A 163 6.41 -26.43 5.84
N ARG A 164 6.02 -27.56 5.25
CA ARG A 164 6.59 -28.06 3.98
C ARG A 164 5.66 -27.91 2.80
N TRP A 165 4.47 -27.32 3.00
CA TRP A 165 3.41 -27.31 2.01
C TRP A 165 2.51 -26.08 2.12
N PHE A 166 2.25 -25.45 0.98
CA PHE A 166 1.35 -24.31 0.82
C PHE A 166 0.52 -24.53 -0.47
N ALA A 167 -0.79 -24.72 -0.33
CA ALA A 167 -1.70 -24.96 -1.46
C ALA A 167 -1.17 -26.03 -2.43
N GLY A 168 -0.80 -25.70 -3.67
CA GLY A 168 -0.24 -26.63 -4.65
C GLY A 168 1.29 -26.80 -4.62
N TRP A 169 1.99 -26.10 -3.72
CA TRP A 169 3.43 -25.92 -3.74
C TRP A 169 4.14 -26.48 -2.50
N GLN A 170 5.38 -26.91 -2.69
CA GLN A 170 6.30 -27.32 -1.64
C GLN A 170 7.08 -26.12 -1.10
N VAL A 171 7.00 -25.91 0.20
CA VAL A 171 7.73 -24.84 0.89
C VAL A 171 9.15 -25.30 1.18
N LYS A 172 10.14 -24.54 0.72
CA LYS A 172 11.58 -24.90 0.79
C LYS A 172 12.37 -24.15 1.86
N GLN A 173 12.03 -22.88 2.11
CA GLN A 173 12.76 -22.06 3.08
C GLN A 173 12.52 -22.49 4.54
N THR A 174 13.43 -22.07 5.41
CA THR A 174 13.37 -22.30 6.87
C THR A 174 13.52 -21.02 7.68
N ARG A 175 13.69 -19.89 6.99
CA ARG A 175 13.89 -18.54 7.54
C ARG A 175 13.10 -17.54 6.69
N SER A 176 12.97 -16.32 7.20
CA SER A 176 12.29 -15.23 6.49
C SER A 176 12.97 -14.75 5.21
N TYR A 177 14.25 -15.07 5.05
CA TYR A 177 15.06 -14.85 3.84
C TYR A 177 15.56 -16.20 3.30
N PHE A 178 15.98 -16.22 2.03
CA PHE A 178 16.45 -17.45 1.39
C PHE A 178 17.48 -17.20 0.28
N ALA A 179 18.23 -18.25 -0.06
CA ALA A 179 19.00 -18.35 -1.29
C ALA A 179 18.74 -19.72 -1.93
N ALA A 180 18.55 -19.73 -3.25
CA ALA A 180 18.43 -20.93 -4.06
C ALA A 180 19.40 -20.86 -5.24
N LYS A 181 20.23 -21.89 -5.40
CA LYS A 181 21.12 -22.06 -6.53
C LYS A 181 20.35 -22.69 -7.68
N LEU A 182 20.18 -21.92 -8.75
CA LEU A 182 19.49 -22.32 -9.96
C LEU A 182 20.50 -22.86 -11.00
N PRO A 183 20.03 -23.57 -12.04
CA PRO A 183 20.90 -24.03 -13.11
C PRO A 183 21.58 -22.87 -13.85
N ARG A 184 22.69 -23.19 -14.53
CA ARG A 184 23.38 -22.27 -15.46
C ARG A 184 23.89 -20.99 -14.79
N GLY A 185 24.39 -21.12 -13.56
CA GLY A 185 25.03 -20.03 -12.82
C GLY A 185 24.04 -18.94 -12.43
N TRP A 186 22.80 -19.29 -12.10
CA TRP A 186 21.82 -18.34 -11.58
C TRP A 186 21.56 -18.59 -10.10
N TRP A 187 21.30 -17.52 -9.37
CA TRP A 187 20.90 -17.55 -7.97
C TRP A 187 19.63 -16.75 -7.79
N LEU A 188 18.70 -17.28 -7.00
CA LEU A 188 17.50 -16.57 -6.57
C LEU A 188 17.65 -16.27 -5.08
N ILE A 189 17.59 -15.00 -4.73
CA ILE A 189 17.86 -14.50 -3.38
C ILE A 189 16.68 -13.66 -2.92
N GLY A 190 16.15 -13.95 -1.75
CA GLY A 190 15.11 -13.15 -1.10
C GLY A 190 15.60 -12.62 0.25
N THR A 191 15.33 -11.34 0.51
CA THR A 191 15.80 -10.62 1.71
C THR A 191 14.65 -10.29 2.66
N ASP A 192 14.97 -10.09 3.93
CA ASP A 192 14.03 -9.60 4.94
C ASP A 192 14.59 -8.33 5.58
N VAL A 193 14.08 -7.20 5.10
CA VAL A 193 14.47 -5.84 5.52
C VAL A 193 13.59 -5.28 6.66
N GLN A 194 12.70 -6.09 7.25
CA GLN A 194 11.80 -5.67 8.33
C GLN A 194 11.00 -4.39 7.98
N LEU A 195 10.66 -3.57 8.99
CA LEU A 195 10.02 -2.26 8.86
C LEU A 195 11.04 -1.17 8.45
N GLY A 196 11.86 -1.45 7.43
CA GLY A 196 12.93 -0.56 6.97
C GLY A 196 14.14 -0.49 7.91
N SER A 197 14.46 -1.59 8.63
CA SER A 197 15.66 -1.68 9.45
C SER A 197 16.84 -2.25 8.64
N ASP A 198 18.06 -2.05 9.12
CA ASP A 198 19.24 -2.68 8.54
C ASP A 198 19.13 -4.21 8.60
N LEU A 199 19.77 -4.89 7.64
CA LEU A 199 19.96 -6.34 7.70
C LEU A 199 20.64 -6.72 9.02
N ASP A 200 20.06 -7.66 9.75
CA ASP A 200 20.66 -8.18 10.98
C ASP A 200 21.94 -8.97 10.68
N GLN A 201 22.85 -8.99 11.67
CA GLN A 201 24.14 -9.66 11.55
C GLN A 201 24.05 -11.12 11.04
N PRO A 202 23.11 -11.97 11.51
CA PRO A 202 22.94 -13.32 10.97
C PRO A 202 22.59 -13.39 9.48
N GLN A 203 21.75 -12.47 9.00
CA GLN A 203 21.36 -12.43 7.59
C GLN A 203 22.50 -11.90 6.72
N VAL A 204 23.28 -10.94 7.23
CA VAL A 204 24.54 -10.52 6.60
C VAL A 204 25.44 -11.74 6.43
N GLU A 205 25.81 -12.43 7.52
CA GLU A 205 26.69 -13.61 7.50
C GLU A 205 26.19 -14.72 6.58
N TYR A 206 24.86 -14.92 6.52
CA TYR A 206 24.23 -15.84 5.58
C TYR A 206 24.53 -15.47 4.13
N PHE A 207 24.30 -14.22 3.74
CA PHE A 207 24.57 -13.78 2.36
C PHE A 207 26.05 -13.67 2.04
N GLU A 208 26.92 -13.41 3.03
CA GLU A 208 28.37 -13.50 2.81
C GLU A 208 28.78 -14.93 2.42
N SER A 209 28.30 -15.92 3.18
CA SER A 209 28.57 -17.33 2.93
C SER A 209 27.97 -17.83 1.62
N VAL A 210 26.85 -17.26 1.17
CA VAL A 210 26.26 -17.52 -0.15
C VAL A 210 27.12 -16.91 -1.25
N ALA A 211 27.56 -15.66 -1.10
CA ALA A 211 28.40 -14.97 -2.08
C ALA A 211 29.75 -15.68 -2.30
N GLU A 212 30.35 -16.25 -1.26
CA GLU A 212 31.59 -17.06 -1.34
C GLU A 212 31.44 -18.32 -2.21
N LYS A 213 30.20 -18.83 -2.38
CA LYS A 213 29.91 -20.04 -3.17
C LYS A 213 29.57 -19.72 -4.63
N MET A 214 29.47 -18.45 -5.00
CA MET A 214 29.14 -18.02 -6.35
C MET A 214 30.36 -18.05 -7.26
N GLY A 215 30.20 -18.64 -8.45
CA GLY A 215 31.19 -18.54 -9.53
C GLY A 215 31.38 -17.10 -10.03
N PRO A 216 32.47 -16.81 -10.76
CA PRO A 216 32.76 -15.46 -11.26
C PRO A 216 31.68 -14.93 -12.22
N ASP A 217 31.09 -15.82 -13.03
CA ASP A 217 30.08 -15.51 -14.04
C ASP A 217 28.64 -15.76 -13.58
N ASP A 218 28.46 -16.12 -12.30
CA ASP A 218 27.13 -16.35 -11.74
C ASP A 218 26.33 -15.03 -11.69
N ARG A 219 25.01 -15.12 -11.86
CA ARG A 219 24.07 -14.00 -11.86
C ARG A 219 23.02 -14.17 -10.77
N VAL A 220 22.52 -13.04 -10.27
CA VAL A 220 21.54 -13.00 -9.18
C VAL A 220 20.22 -12.39 -9.65
N ILE A 221 19.12 -13.05 -9.30
CA ILE A 221 17.78 -12.49 -9.21
C ILE A 221 17.58 -12.14 -7.73
N LEU A 222 17.50 -10.85 -7.43
CA LEU A 222 17.31 -10.34 -6.08
C LEU A 222 15.84 -9.94 -5.89
N CYS A 223 15.20 -10.53 -4.89
CA CYS A 223 13.84 -10.21 -4.47
C CYS A 223 13.91 -9.44 -3.14
N ASP A 224 13.41 -8.22 -3.15
CA ASP A 224 13.22 -7.37 -1.97
C ASP A 224 11.72 -7.09 -1.82
N ALA A 225 11.23 -6.82 -0.61
CA ALA A 225 9.82 -6.44 -0.43
C ALA A 225 9.52 -5.08 -1.08
N GLU A 226 10.43 -4.12 -0.90
CA GLU A 226 10.23 -2.73 -1.29
C GLU A 226 11.14 -2.30 -2.46
N PRO A 227 10.63 -1.49 -3.41
CA PRO A 227 11.40 -1.02 -4.56
C PRO A 227 12.25 0.21 -4.15
N HIS A 228 13.27 -0.02 -3.31
CA HIS A 228 14.13 1.02 -2.76
C HIS A 228 14.73 1.97 -3.81
N TRP A 229 14.93 1.51 -5.04
CA TRP A 229 15.40 2.36 -6.15
C TRP A 229 14.39 3.44 -6.57
N ILE A 230 13.09 3.21 -6.40
CA ILE A 230 12.04 4.21 -6.61
C ILE A 230 12.04 5.22 -5.46
N TYR A 231 12.18 4.74 -4.23
CA TYR A 231 12.21 5.59 -3.03
C TYR A 231 13.44 6.47 -2.98
N ALA A 232 14.63 5.93 -3.28
CA ALA A 232 15.85 6.71 -3.40
C ALA A 232 15.70 7.84 -4.44
N GLN A 233 15.14 7.55 -5.62
CA GLN A 233 14.93 8.57 -6.66
C GLN A 233 13.91 9.64 -6.22
N THR A 234 12.88 9.25 -5.48
CA THR A 234 11.75 10.12 -5.13
C THR A 234 12.03 10.97 -3.88
N TYR A 235 12.67 10.37 -2.88
CA TYR A 235 12.80 10.92 -1.52
C TYR A 235 14.25 11.08 -1.07
N GLY A 236 15.22 10.47 -1.76
CA GLY A 236 16.63 10.49 -1.33
C GLY A 236 17.26 11.88 -1.20
N GLN A 237 16.77 12.88 -1.92
CA GLN A 237 17.25 14.27 -1.73
C GLN A 237 16.66 14.96 -0.49
N ILE A 238 15.53 14.44 0.02
CA ILE A 238 14.78 15.00 1.14
C ILE A 238 15.16 14.28 2.43
N ASP A 239 15.39 12.97 2.35
CA ASP A 239 15.74 12.11 3.46
C ASP A 239 16.84 11.13 3.02
N SER A 240 18.00 11.23 3.67
CA SER A 240 19.19 10.45 3.37
C SER A 240 19.04 8.97 3.73
N ASP A 241 18.11 8.62 4.61
CA ASP A 241 17.90 7.24 5.04
C ASP A 241 17.45 6.36 3.85
N TYR A 242 16.76 6.96 2.86
CA TYR A 242 16.42 6.31 1.58
C TYR A 242 17.60 6.17 0.60
N ASN A 243 18.76 6.79 0.88
CA ASN A 243 19.99 6.63 0.08
C ASN A 243 20.92 5.57 0.65
N GLU A 244 20.87 5.28 1.95
CA GLU A 244 21.70 4.27 2.63
C GLU A 244 21.08 2.86 2.54
N ASN A 245 20.63 2.46 1.33
CA ASN A 245 19.82 1.25 1.19
C ASN A 245 20.61 -0.04 1.46
N ASN A 246 19.96 -0.97 2.19
CA ASN A 246 20.27 -2.41 2.22
C ASN A 246 20.56 -2.97 0.81
N LEU A 247 19.85 -2.46 -0.20
CA LEU A 247 20.09 -2.76 -1.61
C LEU A 247 21.52 -2.45 -2.09
N ALA A 248 22.06 -1.28 -1.75
CA ALA A 248 23.42 -0.90 -2.14
C ALA A 248 24.47 -1.77 -1.41
N PHE A 249 24.20 -2.16 -0.17
CA PHE A 249 25.01 -3.13 0.56
C PHE A 249 25.02 -4.50 -0.15
N LEU A 250 23.86 -5.03 -0.50
CA LEU A 250 23.71 -6.31 -1.19
C LEU A 250 24.32 -6.30 -2.59
N GLU A 251 24.09 -5.24 -3.38
CA GLU A 251 24.70 -5.07 -4.71
C GLU A 251 26.24 -5.11 -4.62
N ARG A 252 26.83 -4.42 -3.63
CA ARG A 252 28.27 -4.48 -3.36
C ARG A 252 28.71 -5.88 -2.95
N LYS A 253 27.95 -6.54 -2.07
CA LYS A 253 28.30 -7.87 -1.56
C LYS A 253 28.29 -8.93 -2.65
N PHE A 254 27.34 -8.87 -3.57
CA PHE A 254 27.28 -9.76 -4.73
C PHE A 254 28.19 -9.31 -5.88
N GLY A 255 29.02 -8.28 -5.69
CA GLY A 255 30.02 -7.86 -6.68
C GLY A 255 29.43 -7.41 -8.01
N GLY A 256 28.24 -6.80 -8.01
CA GLY A 256 27.54 -6.38 -9.23
C GLY A 256 26.93 -7.52 -10.06
N LYS A 257 26.85 -8.74 -9.53
CA LYS A 257 26.23 -9.90 -10.20
C LYS A 257 24.71 -9.86 -10.31
N VAL A 258 24.05 -8.88 -9.69
CA VAL A 258 22.59 -8.75 -9.73
C VAL A 258 22.15 -8.31 -11.13
N ALA A 259 21.46 -9.20 -11.82
CA ALA A 259 20.96 -8.99 -13.17
C ALA A 259 19.48 -8.59 -13.18
N VAL A 260 18.71 -9.03 -12.18
CA VAL A 260 17.27 -8.73 -12.06
C VAL A 260 16.98 -8.38 -10.60
N PHE A 261 16.33 -7.24 -10.40
CA PHE A 261 15.78 -6.80 -9.12
C PHE A 261 14.26 -6.87 -9.20
N LEU A 262 13.65 -7.53 -8.23
CA LEU A 262 12.21 -7.72 -8.12
C LEU A 262 11.76 -7.13 -6.79
N ALA A 263 10.67 -6.35 -6.81
CA ALA A 263 10.04 -5.86 -5.59
C ALA A 263 8.52 -5.70 -5.73
N GLY A 264 7.84 -5.72 -4.58
CA GLY A 264 6.41 -5.42 -4.42
C GLY A 264 6.17 -3.99 -3.97
N ASP A 265 5.27 -3.82 -3.00
CA ASP A 265 4.92 -2.64 -2.19
C ASP A 265 4.29 -1.48 -2.98
N LEU A 266 4.83 -1.15 -4.15
CA LEU A 266 4.08 -0.37 -5.13
C LEU A 266 3.17 -1.30 -5.93
N HIS A 267 1.86 -1.22 -5.65
CA HIS A 267 0.84 -2.13 -6.16
C HIS A 267 0.50 -2.00 -7.67
N HIS A 268 1.52 -1.95 -8.52
CA HIS A 268 1.43 -1.91 -9.97
C HIS A 268 2.61 -2.64 -10.58
N TYR A 269 2.60 -2.80 -11.91
CA TYR A 269 3.79 -3.24 -12.63
C TYR A 269 4.57 -2.02 -13.13
N ARG A 270 5.89 -2.02 -12.96
CA ARG A 270 6.80 -1.05 -13.56
C ARG A 270 8.16 -1.69 -13.83
N ARG A 271 8.70 -1.46 -15.03
CA ARG A 271 10.01 -1.97 -15.43
C ARG A 271 10.95 -0.86 -15.87
N HIS A 272 12.17 -0.93 -15.36
CA HIS A 272 13.32 -0.15 -15.80
C HIS A 272 14.45 -1.07 -16.24
N GLU A 273 15.22 -0.60 -17.19
CA GLU A 273 16.32 -1.37 -17.79
C GLU A 273 17.52 -0.45 -18.04
N ASP A 274 18.72 -0.94 -17.72
CA ASP A 274 19.98 -0.23 -18.00
C ASP A 274 20.60 -0.66 -19.33
N PRO A 275 21.65 0.03 -19.82
CA PRO A 275 22.31 -0.31 -21.09
C PRO A 275 22.99 -1.69 -21.09
N GLN A 276 23.23 -2.28 -19.92
CA GLN A 276 23.80 -3.62 -19.77
C GLN A 276 22.71 -4.71 -19.76
N GLY A 277 21.44 -4.34 -19.88
CA GLY A 277 20.29 -5.24 -19.90
C GLY A 277 19.83 -5.70 -18.52
N ARG A 278 20.37 -5.14 -17.43
CA ARG A 278 19.89 -5.41 -16.07
C ARG A 278 18.49 -4.83 -15.89
N GLN A 279 17.66 -5.51 -15.11
CA GLN A 279 16.24 -5.18 -14.96
C GLN A 279 15.91 -4.79 -13.52
N LYS A 280 15.21 -3.66 -13.34
CA LYS A 280 14.55 -3.30 -12.08
C LYS A 280 13.05 -3.36 -12.30
N ILE A 281 12.38 -4.28 -11.61
CA ILE A 281 10.96 -4.58 -11.82
C ILE A 281 10.22 -4.46 -10.51
N THR A 282 9.25 -3.57 -10.49
CA THR A 282 8.22 -3.51 -9.44
C THR A 282 7.00 -4.28 -9.93
N ALA A 283 6.51 -5.24 -9.16
CA ALA A 283 5.44 -6.17 -9.51
C ALA A 283 4.50 -6.45 -8.33
N GLY A 284 4.01 -5.37 -7.69
CA GLY A 284 3.12 -5.45 -6.53
C GLY A 284 1.64 -5.62 -6.82
N GLY A 285 1.27 -6.10 -8.00
CA GLY A 285 -0.13 -6.16 -8.41
C GLY A 285 -0.87 -7.42 -7.98
N GLY A 286 -0.43 -8.17 -6.97
CA GLY A 286 -0.90 -9.53 -6.70
C GLY A 286 -2.31 -9.63 -6.15
N GLY A 287 -2.77 -8.61 -5.41
CA GLY A 287 -4.10 -8.60 -4.80
C GLY A 287 -4.49 -7.28 -4.13
N ALA A 288 -3.51 -6.47 -3.74
CA ALA A 288 -3.66 -5.15 -3.13
C ALA A 288 -4.35 -4.13 -4.03
N PHE A 289 -4.95 -3.09 -3.45
CA PHE A 289 -5.50 -1.97 -4.21
C PHE A 289 -4.42 -1.37 -5.13
N LEU A 290 -4.79 -0.93 -6.33
CA LEU A 290 -3.81 -0.44 -7.31
C LEU A 290 -3.04 0.79 -6.82
N HIS A 291 -1.72 0.88 -7.00
CA HIS A 291 -0.96 2.14 -6.84
C HIS A 291 -0.85 2.94 -8.16
N PRO A 292 -0.75 4.28 -8.13
CA PRO A 292 -0.67 5.07 -9.35
C PRO A 292 0.65 4.86 -10.10
N THR A 293 0.57 4.80 -11.43
CA THR A 293 1.75 4.77 -12.31
C THR A 293 2.13 6.16 -12.84
N HIS A 294 1.34 7.19 -12.55
CA HIS A 294 1.54 8.58 -12.97
C HIS A 294 2.00 9.52 -11.84
N GLY A 295 2.58 8.95 -10.78
CA GLY A 295 3.12 9.66 -9.62
C GLY A 295 4.48 10.34 -9.91
N PRO A 296 5.43 10.32 -8.96
CA PRO A 296 6.74 10.95 -9.10
C PRO A 296 7.50 10.55 -10.38
N ASP A 297 8.32 11.47 -10.88
CA ASP A 297 9.14 11.23 -12.07
C ASP A 297 10.27 10.26 -11.77
N VAL A 298 10.11 9.05 -12.31
CA VAL A 298 11.09 7.96 -12.26
C VAL A 298 11.42 7.50 -13.68
N SER A 299 11.37 8.40 -14.66
CA SER A 299 11.75 8.11 -16.04
C SER A 299 13.18 7.60 -16.16
N THR A 300 14.08 8.15 -15.34
CA THR A 300 15.46 7.72 -15.18
C THR A 300 15.78 7.46 -13.72
N LEU A 301 16.51 6.40 -13.43
CA LEU A 301 17.03 6.08 -12.10
C LEU A 301 18.56 6.13 -12.11
N ALA A 302 19.16 6.04 -10.92
CA ALA A 302 20.60 5.87 -10.76
C ALA A 302 21.15 4.70 -11.61
N ASN A 303 22.43 4.79 -11.99
CA ASN A 303 23.14 3.79 -12.81
C ASN A 303 22.57 3.56 -14.23
N GLY A 304 21.83 4.54 -14.78
CA GLY A 304 21.40 4.53 -16.17
C GLY A 304 20.17 3.67 -16.47
N PHE A 305 19.43 3.24 -15.45
CA PHE A 305 18.17 2.53 -15.63
C PHE A 305 17.09 3.47 -16.16
N GLU A 306 16.49 3.12 -17.28
CA GLU A 306 15.43 3.90 -17.94
C GLU A 306 14.09 3.17 -17.88
N PHE A 307 13.02 3.94 -17.69
CA PHE A 307 11.66 3.44 -17.72
C PHE A 307 11.32 2.82 -19.09
N LYS A 308 10.79 1.60 -19.08
CA LYS A 308 10.36 0.89 -20.29
C LYS A 308 8.85 0.70 -20.35
N LYS A 309 8.22 0.24 -19.27
CA LYS A 309 6.77 -0.04 -19.26
C LYS A 309 6.18 0.00 -17.85
N SER A 310 4.90 0.34 -17.75
CA SER A 310 4.08 0.15 -16.55
C SER A 310 2.72 -0.43 -16.90
N PHE A 311 2.08 -1.09 -15.94
CA PHE A 311 0.69 -1.53 -16.05
C PHE A 311 -0.07 -1.16 -14.78
N PRO A 312 -1.13 -0.33 -14.89
CA PRO A 312 -1.60 0.36 -16.09
C PRO A 312 -0.59 1.39 -16.63
N ASP A 313 -0.79 1.84 -17.87
CA ASP A 313 -0.03 2.98 -18.38
C ASP A 313 -0.39 4.28 -17.61
N PRO A 314 0.50 5.29 -17.57
CA PRO A 314 0.27 6.50 -16.78
C PRO A 314 -0.99 7.29 -17.15
N LYS A 315 -1.43 7.24 -18.42
CA LYS A 315 -2.65 7.96 -18.85
C LYS A 315 -3.89 7.27 -18.28
N THR A 316 -3.92 5.94 -18.35
CA THR A 316 -4.99 5.14 -17.75
C THR A 316 -5.02 5.33 -16.24
N SER A 317 -3.87 5.28 -15.56
CA SER A 317 -3.79 5.52 -14.12
C SER A 317 -4.33 6.91 -13.71
N ARG A 318 -3.96 7.97 -14.45
CA ARG A 318 -4.48 9.33 -14.23
C ARG A 318 -5.99 9.45 -14.43
N SER A 319 -6.54 8.67 -15.37
CA SER A 319 -7.99 8.60 -15.60
C SER A 319 -8.70 7.89 -14.45
N LEU A 320 -8.15 6.77 -13.96
CA LEU A 320 -8.69 6.02 -12.82
C LEU A 320 -8.79 6.89 -11.56
N ALA A 321 -7.81 7.77 -11.32
CA ALA A 321 -7.82 8.69 -10.18
C ALA A 321 -9.08 9.57 -10.12
N ARG A 322 -9.74 9.87 -11.25
CA ARG A 322 -11.00 10.64 -11.31
C ARG A 322 -12.14 10.00 -10.53
N ARG A 323 -12.07 8.70 -10.26
CA ARG A 323 -13.03 7.99 -9.39
C ARG A 323 -13.02 8.50 -7.95
N ASN A 324 -12.00 9.26 -7.53
CA ASN A 324 -12.03 9.98 -6.25
C ASN A 324 -13.20 10.97 -6.15
N LEU A 325 -13.79 11.43 -7.26
CA LEU A 325 -15.04 12.22 -7.20
C LEU A 325 -16.24 11.41 -6.68
N LEU A 326 -16.16 10.08 -6.71
CA LEU A 326 -17.16 9.16 -6.15
C LEU A 326 -16.85 8.77 -4.71
N PHE A 327 -15.88 9.43 -4.05
CA PHE A 327 -15.45 9.11 -2.69
C PHE A 327 -16.60 8.95 -1.67
N PRO A 328 -17.66 9.80 -1.65
CA PRO A 328 -18.78 9.61 -0.73
C PRO A 328 -19.48 8.25 -0.85
N PHE A 329 -19.48 7.67 -2.05
CA PHE A 329 -20.13 6.38 -2.33
C PHE A 329 -19.19 5.20 -2.09
N LEU A 330 -17.91 5.36 -2.45
CA LEU A 330 -16.88 4.34 -2.24
C LEU A 330 -16.54 4.18 -0.75
N ASN A 331 -16.45 5.30 -0.03
CA ASN A 331 -15.99 5.38 1.36
C ASN A 331 -17.10 5.88 2.29
N SER A 332 -18.30 5.31 2.17
CA SER A 332 -19.50 5.74 2.91
C SER A 332 -19.34 5.83 4.43
N ARG A 333 -18.49 4.99 5.04
CA ARG A 333 -18.24 5.03 6.49
C ARG A 333 -17.39 6.24 6.91
N PHE A 334 -16.52 6.73 6.03
CA PHE A 334 -15.73 7.95 6.28
C PHE A 334 -16.61 9.17 6.49
N GLY A 335 -17.72 9.26 5.75
CA GLY A 335 -18.64 10.39 5.87
C GLY A 335 -19.14 10.61 7.30
N ALA A 336 -19.26 9.56 8.11
CA ALA A 336 -19.64 9.69 9.51
C ALA A 336 -18.66 10.58 10.31
N VAL A 337 -17.37 10.51 10.02
CA VAL A 337 -16.33 11.36 10.63
C VAL A 337 -16.62 12.81 10.30
N THR A 338 -16.76 13.14 9.02
CA THR A 338 -17.01 14.52 8.58
C THR A 338 -18.36 15.05 9.07
N GLY A 339 -19.42 14.24 9.06
CA GLY A 339 -20.74 14.61 9.55
C GLY A 339 -20.73 14.94 11.04
N VAL A 340 -20.07 14.11 11.87
CA VAL A 340 -19.94 14.36 13.31
C VAL A 340 -19.09 15.59 13.58
N LEU A 341 -17.92 15.72 12.92
CA LEU A 341 -17.05 16.88 13.09
C LEU A 341 -17.76 18.19 12.73
N TYR A 342 -18.52 18.20 11.63
CA TYR A 342 -19.27 19.38 11.20
C TYR A 342 -20.41 19.70 12.16
N MET A 343 -21.12 18.68 12.63
CA MET A 343 -22.19 18.85 13.62
C MET A 343 -21.64 19.45 14.92
N LEU A 344 -20.52 18.93 15.44
CA LEU A 344 -19.90 19.43 16.67
C LEU A 344 -19.38 20.86 16.51
N ALA A 345 -18.73 21.16 15.38
CA ALA A 345 -18.28 22.52 15.07
C ALA A 345 -19.45 23.50 14.95
N ALA A 346 -20.50 23.17 14.20
CA ALA A 346 -21.68 24.01 14.05
C ALA A 346 -22.43 24.19 15.38
N TRP A 347 -22.60 23.11 16.15
CA TRP A 347 -23.23 23.14 17.48
C TRP A 347 -22.44 24.03 18.44
N SER A 348 -21.11 23.95 18.44
CA SER A 348 -20.28 24.76 19.34
C SER A 348 -20.38 26.27 19.11
N ILE A 349 -20.68 26.69 17.88
CA ILE A 349 -20.78 28.11 17.50
C ILE A 349 -22.17 28.67 17.77
N MET A 350 -23.25 27.90 17.53
CA MET A 350 -24.67 28.22 17.76
C MET A 350 -24.99 29.74 17.87
N VAL A 351 -25.09 30.42 16.73
CA VAL A 351 -25.47 31.84 16.70
C VAL A 351 -26.81 32.04 16.01
N ASN A 352 -27.67 32.86 16.63
CA ASN A 352 -28.88 33.34 16.00
C ASN A 352 -28.51 34.38 14.93
N LEU A 353 -28.50 33.95 13.67
CA LEU A 353 -28.24 34.82 12.53
C LEU A 353 -29.57 35.42 12.05
N PRO A 354 -29.67 36.75 11.83
CA PRO A 354 -30.91 37.36 11.40
C PRO A 354 -31.42 36.75 10.08
N PRO A 355 -32.74 36.50 9.94
CA PRO A 355 -33.32 35.90 8.75
C PRO A 355 -33.43 36.94 7.63
N SER A 356 -32.33 37.27 6.97
CA SER A 356 -32.34 38.16 5.81
C SER A 356 -31.30 37.71 4.76
N GLY A 357 -31.69 37.78 3.48
CA GLY A 357 -30.93 37.64 2.21
C GLY A 357 -29.71 36.69 2.05
N LEU A 358 -29.54 36.12 0.85
CA LEU A 358 -28.28 35.48 0.40
C LEU A 358 -27.11 36.47 0.28
N GLY A 359 -27.38 37.78 0.21
CA GLY A 359 -26.36 38.85 0.13
C GLY A 359 -25.58 39.11 1.42
N GLN A 360 -25.89 38.42 2.52
CA GLN A 360 -25.29 38.64 3.85
C GLN A 360 -24.21 37.62 4.23
N PHE A 361 -23.65 36.85 3.29
CA PHE A 361 -22.60 35.87 3.56
C PHE A 361 -21.46 36.44 4.42
N ARG A 362 -20.99 37.66 4.10
CA ARG A 362 -19.91 38.33 4.84
C ARG A 362 -20.30 38.62 6.30
N GLU A 363 -21.54 39.02 6.53
CA GLU A 363 -22.05 39.31 7.87
C GLU A 363 -22.18 38.02 8.68
N ALA A 364 -22.81 36.99 8.10
CA ALA A 364 -22.95 35.67 8.72
C ALA A 364 -21.60 35.06 9.10
N LEU A 365 -20.61 35.14 8.19
CA LEU A 365 -19.26 34.68 8.44
C LEU A 365 -18.58 35.48 9.56
N SER A 366 -18.75 36.81 9.57
CA SER A 366 -18.17 37.66 10.61
C SER A 366 -18.73 37.39 12.00
N VAL A 367 -20.04 37.09 12.08
CA VAL A 367 -20.71 36.76 13.33
C VAL A 367 -20.28 35.38 13.81
N ALA A 368 -20.24 34.37 12.93
CA ALA A 368 -19.74 33.04 13.27
C ALA A 368 -18.27 33.07 13.74
N PHE A 369 -17.43 33.87 13.08
CA PHE A 369 -16.03 34.05 13.46
C PHE A 369 -15.89 34.68 14.85
N LYS A 370 -16.64 35.76 15.13
CA LYS A 370 -16.67 36.38 16.47
C LYS A 370 -17.16 35.40 17.53
N ALA A 371 -18.20 34.64 17.24
CA ALA A 371 -18.73 33.63 18.15
C ALA A 371 -17.71 32.53 18.45
N ALA A 372 -17.00 32.04 17.42
CA ALA A 372 -15.93 31.06 17.56
C ALA A 372 -14.80 31.58 18.47
N LEU A 373 -14.41 32.85 18.36
CA LEU A 373 -13.40 33.46 19.23
C LEU A 373 -13.89 33.71 20.65
N SER A 374 -15.19 33.95 20.83
CA SER A 374 -15.77 34.26 22.15
C SER A 374 -16.07 33.02 23.01
N SER A 375 -16.08 31.83 22.41
CA SER A 375 -16.37 30.57 23.09
C SER A 375 -15.15 29.64 23.00
N PRO A 376 -14.50 29.28 24.13
CA PRO A 376 -13.37 28.35 24.13
C PRO A 376 -13.71 27.00 23.48
N VAL A 377 -14.93 26.51 23.66
CA VAL A 377 -15.41 25.25 23.08
C VAL A 377 -15.55 25.38 21.55
N ALA A 378 -16.03 26.52 21.07
CA ALA A 378 -16.14 26.78 19.63
C ALA A 378 -14.76 26.93 18.97
N ALA A 379 -13.87 27.70 19.61
CA ALA A 379 -12.48 27.83 19.19
C ALA A 379 -11.80 26.45 19.09
N PHE A 380 -11.99 25.60 20.11
CA PHE A 380 -11.46 24.24 20.12
C PHE A 380 -11.94 23.44 18.90
N TRP A 381 -13.24 23.37 18.63
CA TRP A 381 -13.74 22.56 17.51
C TRP A 381 -13.34 23.10 16.14
N VAL A 382 -13.30 24.43 15.97
CA VAL A 382 -12.78 25.05 14.72
C VAL A 382 -11.31 24.69 14.50
N VAL A 383 -10.48 24.82 15.53
CA VAL A 383 -9.06 24.46 15.45
C VAL A 383 -8.89 22.95 15.25
N ALA A 384 -9.66 22.11 15.94
CA ALA A 384 -9.58 20.66 15.82
C ALA A 384 -9.95 20.19 14.41
N VAL A 385 -11.02 20.72 13.81
CA VAL A 385 -11.39 20.40 12.42
C VAL A 385 -10.30 20.87 11.45
N PHE A 386 -9.80 22.09 11.61
CA PHE A 386 -8.71 22.59 10.77
C PHE A 386 -7.47 21.70 10.86
N LEU A 387 -7.01 21.42 12.08
CA LEU A 387 -5.81 20.62 12.32
C LEU A 387 -5.97 19.19 11.85
N ALA A 388 -7.15 18.56 12.01
CA ALA A 388 -7.38 17.20 11.54
C ALA A 388 -7.09 17.05 10.04
N PHE A 389 -7.62 17.94 9.20
CA PHE A 389 -7.42 17.88 7.74
C PHE A 389 -6.08 18.51 7.30
N TRP A 390 -5.55 19.45 8.07
CA TRP A 390 -4.21 20.00 7.83
C TRP A 390 -3.13 18.92 8.08
N LEU A 391 -3.21 18.18 9.18
CA LEU A 391 -2.29 17.08 9.51
C LEU A 391 -2.44 15.89 8.56
N PHE A 392 -3.63 15.65 8.01
CA PHE A 392 -3.82 14.65 6.95
C PHE A 392 -3.02 14.97 5.67
N THR A 393 -2.64 16.25 5.45
CA THR A 393 -1.90 16.70 4.27
C THR A 393 -0.38 16.52 4.44
N ASP A 394 0.04 15.62 5.33
CA ASP A 394 1.45 15.41 5.62
C ASP A 394 2.17 14.80 4.42
N THR A 395 3.28 15.43 4.04
CA THR A 395 4.13 15.01 2.92
C THR A 395 5.54 15.50 3.18
N HIS A 396 6.51 14.89 2.50
CA HIS A 396 7.91 15.30 2.49
C HIS A 396 8.15 16.75 1.99
N SER A 397 7.16 17.44 1.40
CA SER A 397 7.29 18.82 0.95
C SER A 397 6.65 19.80 1.95
N PRO A 398 7.44 20.56 2.73
CA PRO A 398 6.89 21.45 3.76
C PRO A 398 6.03 22.58 3.17
N ARG A 399 6.36 23.05 1.96
CA ARG A 399 5.59 24.07 1.23
C ARG A 399 4.23 23.52 0.80
N TYR A 400 4.20 22.32 0.22
CA TYR A 400 2.96 21.66 -0.17
C TYR A 400 2.09 21.40 1.06
N ARG A 401 2.65 20.77 2.10
CA ARG A 401 1.96 20.49 3.36
C ARG A 401 1.29 21.74 3.93
N PHE A 402 2.02 22.85 3.98
CA PHE A 402 1.46 24.10 4.48
C PHE A 402 0.33 24.62 3.60
N VAL A 403 0.57 24.81 2.29
CA VAL A 403 -0.42 25.41 1.38
C VAL A 403 -1.64 24.51 1.19
N ALA A 404 -1.42 23.26 0.78
CA ALA A 404 -2.49 22.30 0.51
C ALA A 404 -3.23 21.95 1.80
N GLY A 405 -2.53 21.79 2.93
CA GLY A 405 -3.15 21.53 4.22
C GLY A 405 -4.02 22.70 4.69
N THR A 406 -3.56 23.94 4.50
CA THR A 406 -4.37 25.12 4.83
C THR A 406 -5.61 25.21 3.95
N VAL A 407 -5.47 25.01 2.64
CA VAL A 407 -6.61 25.00 1.70
C VAL A 407 -7.60 23.88 2.05
N HIS A 408 -7.11 22.67 2.35
CA HIS A 408 -7.91 21.51 2.71
C HIS A 408 -8.69 21.72 4.01
N GLY A 409 -8.00 22.15 5.08
CA GLY A 409 -8.64 22.47 6.36
C GLY A 409 -9.65 23.61 6.26
N LEU A 410 -9.32 24.68 5.52
CA LEU A 410 -10.25 25.79 5.28
C LEU A 410 -11.47 25.37 4.44
N ALA A 411 -11.30 24.46 3.46
CA ALA A 411 -12.41 23.93 2.68
C ALA A 411 -13.41 23.17 3.55
N HIS A 412 -12.91 22.36 4.50
CA HIS A 412 -13.76 21.67 5.47
C HIS A 412 -14.47 22.64 6.42
N LEU A 413 -13.77 23.66 6.95
CA LEU A 413 -14.39 24.70 7.78
C LEU A 413 -15.46 25.50 7.03
N LEU A 414 -15.18 25.88 5.78
CA LEU A 414 -16.14 26.58 4.93
C LEU A 414 -17.37 25.71 4.66
N ALA A 415 -17.18 24.43 4.36
CA ALA A 415 -18.28 23.49 4.18
C ALA A 415 -19.12 23.33 5.47
N ALA A 416 -18.48 23.14 6.63
CA ALA A 416 -19.16 23.07 7.92
C ALA A 416 -19.98 24.33 8.21
N PHE A 417 -19.40 25.52 7.96
CA PHE A 417 -20.09 26.80 8.11
C PHE A 417 -21.30 26.91 7.19
N LEU A 418 -21.14 26.65 5.88
CA LEU A 418 -22.23 26.77 4.90
C LEU A 418 -23.37 25.80 5.20
N ILE A 419 -23.05 24.57 5.61
CA ILE A 419 -24.04 23.56 5.97
C ILE A 419 -24.75 23.94 7.26
N GLY A 420 -24.00 24.34 8.30
CA GLY A 420 -24.58 24.80 9.57
C GLY A 420 -25.50 26.00 9.38
N TRP A 421 -25.02 27.02 8.67
CA TRP A 421 -25.80 28.21 8.35
C TRP A 421 -27.05 27.87 7.54
N GLY A 422 -26.92 27.03 6.51
CA GLY A 422 -28.04 26.54 5.70
C GLY A 422 -29.06 25.76 6.53
N ALA A 423 -28.61 24.89 7.43
CA ALA A 423 -29.46 24.08 8.31
C ALA A 423 -30.29 24.95 9.26
N THR A 424 -29.66 25.92 9.91
CA THR A 424 -30.35 26.87 10.80
C THR A 424 -31.39 27.67 10.02
N ARG A 425 -31.04 28.18 8.84
CA ARG A 425 -31.99 28.94 8.01
C ARG A 425 -33.17 28.08 7.54
N PHE A 426 -32.89 26.85 7.10
CA PHE A 426 -33.90 25.92 6.63
C PHE A 426 -34.89 25.58 7.74
N THR A 427 -34.41 25.24 8.93
CA THR A 427 -35.27 24.87 10.07
C THR A 427 -36.07 26.04 10.63
N VAL A 428 -35.50 27.24 10.68
CA VAL A 428 -36.24 28.46 11.06
C VAL A 428 -37.30 28.82 10.01
N ALA A 429 -37.00 28.63 8.72
CA ALA A 429 -37.98 28.85 7.65
C ALA A 429 -39.16 27.86 7.68
N LEU A 430 -38.98 26.68 8.28
CA LEU A 430 -40.07 25.72 8.55
C LEU A 430 -40.97 26.14 9.72
N GLY A 431 -40.66 27.24 10.40
CA GLY A 431 -41.45 27.79 11.50
C GLY A 431 -41.00 27.36 12.89
N PHE A 432 -39.88 26.64 13.03
CA PHE A 432 -39.32 26.32 14.34
C PHE A 432 -38.51 27.51 14.88
N PRO A 433 -38.78 28.00 16.11
CA PRO A 433 -37.98 29.08 16.71
C PRO A 433 -36.51 28.70 16.85
N PHE A 434 -35.60 29.67 16.68
CA PHE A 434 -34.18 29.44 16.91
C PHE A 434 -33.93 28.99 18.35
N GLY A 435 -33.16 27.90 18.52
CA GLY A 435 -32.85 27.34 19.84
C GLY A 435 -33.95 26.42 20.40
N ASP A 436 -35.08 26.25 19.70
CA ASP A 436 -36.07 25.23 20.04
C ASP A 436 -35.50 23.81 19.87
N THR A 437 -35.93 22.88 20.72
CA THR A 437 -35.44 21.49 20.68
C THR A 437 -35.64 20.84 19.32
N HIS A 438 -36.80 21.04 18.66
CA HIS A 438 -37.05 20.48 17.34
C HIS A 438 -36.18 21.14 16.27
N GLN A 439 -35.96 22.46 16.37
CA GLN A 439 -35.06 23.21 15.50
C GLN A 439 -33.63 22.67 15.57
N LEU A 440 -33.12 22.46 16.79
CA LEU A 440 -31.77 21.95 17.04
C LEU A 440 -31.60 20.52 16.56
N LEU A 441 -32.55 19.63 16.87
CA LEU A 441 -32.51 18.23 16.42
C LEU A 441 -32.56 18.13 14.89
N LEU A 442 -33.46 18.87 14.24
CA LEU A 442 -33.58 18.85 12.78
C LEU A 442 -32.36 19.47 12.10
N SER A 443 -31.80 20.55 12.66
CA SER A 443 -30.56 21.16 12.15
C SER A 443 -29.38 20.20 12.31
N GLY A 444 -29.21 19.58 13.47
CA GLY A 444 -28.17 18.60 13.73
C GLY A 444 -28.25 17.42 12.76
N ALA A 445 -29.45 16.87 12.55
CA ALA A 445 -29.67 15.80 11.57
C ALA A 445 -29.31 16.23 10.14
N PHE A 446 -29.73 17.43 9.72
CA PHE A 446 -29.36 17.97 8.42
C PHE A 446 -27.85 18.15 8.27
N ILE A 447 -27.19 18.72 9.28
CA ILE A 447 -25.73 18.94 9.26
C ILE A 447 -24.99 17.61 9.20
N LEU A 448 -25.45 16.59 9.93
CA LEU A 448 -24.85 15.26 9.90
C LEU A 448 -24.96 14.62 8.51
N ILE A 449 -26.14 14.66 7.88
CA ILE A 449 -26.37 14.09 6.55
C ILE A 449 -25.63 14.88 5.45
N ALA A 450 -25.76 16.20 5.46
CA ALA A 450 -25.09 17.05 4.47
C ALA A 450 -23.57 17.04 4.66
N GLY A 451 -23.09 17.05 5.92
CA GLY A 451 -21.68 16.95 6.26
C GLY A 451 -21.09 15.60 5.86
N TRP A 452 -21.84 14.51 6.03
CA TRP A 452 -21.46 13.18 5.55
C TRP A 452 -21.17 13.17 4.05
N PHE A 453 -22.02 13.81 3.25
CA PHE A 453 -21.86 13.85 1.80
C PHE A 453 -20.79 14.86 1.37
N VAL A 454 -20.93 16.12 1.77
CA VAL A 454 -20.08 17.23 1.33
C VAL A 454 -18.66 17.08 1.86
N GLY A 455 -18.50 16.67 3.13
CA GLY A 455 -17.17 16.45 3.70
C GLY A 455 -16.42 15.33 2.98
N SER A 456 -17.09 14.21 2.71
CA SER A 456 -16.53 13.13 1.90
C SER A 456 -16.18 13.57 0.47
N PHE A 457 -17.00 14.45 -0.13
CA PHE A 457 -16.74 14.96 -1.47
C PHE A 457 -15.55 15.92 -1.53
N VAL A 458 -15.40 16.78 -0.52
CA VAL A 458 -14.21 17.64 -0.35
C VAL A 458 -12.94 16.80 -0.25
N MET A 459 -12.96 15.70 0.53
CA MET A 459 -11.85 14.76 0.61
C MET A 459 -11.52 14.15 -0.77
N GLY A 460 -12.54 13.71 -1.51
CA GLY A 460 -12.36 13.17 -2.86
C GLY A 460 -11.73 14.18 -3.85
N ILE A 461 -12.15 15.45 -3.82
CA ILE A 461 -11.53 16.52 -4.62
C ILE A 461 -10.08 16.73 -4.20
N TYR A 462 -9.82 16.80 -2.90
CA TYR A 462 -8.49 16.98 -2.36
C TYR A 462 -7.53 15.89 -2.85
N LEU A 463 -7.90 14.61 -2.74
CA LEU A 463 -7.09 13.48 -3.18
C LEU A 463 -6.85 13.52 -4.70
N LEU A 464 -7.90 13.80 -5.48
CA LEU A 464 -7.79 13.91 -6.94
C LEU A 464 -6.80 15.00 -7.37
N VAL A 465 -6.91 16.18 -6.78
CA VAL A 465 -6.03 17.32 -7.08
C VAL A 465 -4.60 17.03 -6.62
N SER A 466 -4.44 16.47 -5.42
CA SER A 466 -3.15 16.09 -4.85
C SER A 466 -2.36 15.18 -5.79
N ILE A 467 -2.98 14.11 -6.29
CA ILE A 467 -2.29 13.15 -7.15
C ILE A 467 -2.12 13.66 -8.58
N ASN A 468 -3.17 14.20 -9.21
CA ASN A 468 -3.12 14.55 -10.63
C ASN A 468 -2.36 15.84 -10.93
N VAL A 469 -2.33 16.80 -10.00
CA VAL A 469 -1.69 18.10 -10.19
C VAL A 469 -0.32 18.16 -9.51
N PHE A 470 -0.20 17.59 -8.31
CA PHE A 470 0.99 17.75 -7.48
C PHE A 470 1.82 16.46 -7.33
N GLY A 471 1.32 15.31 -7.78
CA GLY A 471 2.00 14.03 -7.63
C GLY A 471 2.17 13.60 -6.16
N ARG A 472 1.21 13.97 -5.30
CA ARG A 472 1.22 13.69 -3.85
C ARG A 472 0.03 12.81 -3.47
N HIS A 473 0.13 12.18 -2.30
CA HIS A 473 -0.89 11.30 -1.74
C HIS A 473 -1.28 10.14 -2.66
N SER A 474 -0.26 9.50 -3.25
CA SER A 474 -0.44 8.36 -4.17
C SER A 474 -1.21 7.22 -3.51
N GLU A 475 -0.83 6.89 -2.28
CA GLU A 475 -1.39 5.78 -1.52
C GLU A 475 -2.81 6.09 -1.06
N GLU A 476 -3.01 7.26 -0.44
CA GLU A 476 -4.31 7.70 0.07
C GLU A 476 -5.33 7.89 -1.06
N ALA A 477 -4.89 8.41 -2.21
CA ALA A 477 -5.78 8.64 -3.36
C ALA A 477 -6.23 7.35 -4.05
N PHE A 478 -5.46 6.26 -3.95
CA PHE A 478 -5.81 5.01 -4.62
C PHE A 478 -6.34 3.93 -3.67
N SER A 479 -5.92 3.92 -2.40
CA SER A 479 -6.53 3.08 -1.36
C SER A 479 -8.01 3.43 -1.15
N SER A 480 -8.38 4.71 -1.37
CA SER A 480 -9.77 5.18 -1.38
C SER A 480 -10.62 4.55 -2.50
N LEU A 481 -10.00 4.06 -3.57
CA LEU A 481 -10.67 3.53 -4.75
C LEU A 481 -10.85 2.01 -4.69
N ALA A 482 -10.02 1.33 -3.88
CA ALA A 482 -10.03 -0.13 -3.71
C ALA A 482 -10.13 -0.90 -5.04
N ILE A 483 -9.34 -0.49 -6.05
CA ILE A 483 -9.43 -1.04 -7.40
C ILE A 483 -8.95 -2.50 -7.39
N GLU A 484 -9.89 -3.42 -7.60
CA GLU A 484 -9.67 -4.88 -7.72
C GLU A 484 -9.08 -5.29 -9.09
N ASP A 485 -9.16 -4.41 -10.09
CA ASP A 485 -8.63 -4.62 -11.44
C ASP A 485 -7.13 -4.29 -11.55
N TRP A 486 -6.57 -4.45 -12.75
CA TRP A 486 -5.18 -4.07 -13.10
C TRP A 486 -4.11 -4.79 -12.29
N LYS A 487 -4.36 -6.07 -11.99
CA LYS A 487 -3.45 -6.96 -11.27
C LYS A 487 -2.37 -7.54 -12.18
N ASN A 488 -1.25 -7.92 -11.59
CA ASN A 488 -0.12 -8.49 -12.31
C ASN A 488 0.64 -9.52 -11.46
N PHE A 489 1.38 -10.36 -12.16
CA PHE A 489 2.44 -11.23 -11.66
C PHE A 489 3.48 -11.37 -12.78
N LEU A 490 4.66 -11.89 -12.49
CA LEU A 490 5.72 -12.17 -13.47
C LEU A 490 5.85 -13.67 -13.67
N ARG A 491 6.18 -14.09 -14.90
CA ARG A 491 6.41 -15.49 -15.30
C ARG A 491 7.58 -15.61 -16.26
#